data_AF-A0AAU9NY41-F1
#
_entry.id   AF-A0AAU9NY41-F1
#
_cell.length_a   1.000
_cell.length_b   1.000
_cell.length_c   1.000
_cell.angle_alpha   90.00
_cell.angle_beta   90.00
_cell.angle_gamma   90.00
#
_symmetry.space_group_name_H-M   'P 1'
#
loop_
_entity.id
_entity.type
_entity.pdbx_description
1 polymer ?
#
loop_
_entity_poly.entity_id
_entity_poly.type
_entity_poly.pdbx_seq_one_letter_code
_entity_poly.pdbx_strand_id
1 'polypeptide(L)'
;MRLFEGSDTMTLKQHFGKKLMELEDEKRAVQIERDRLLTEVENLSASSDGQSQKMQDLHSHKLKSLESQIQDLKKKQENQVQLLRQKQKSDEAAKRLQDEIQFIKAQKVQLQHKIKQEAEQFRHWKASREKELLQLKKEGRRNEYERHKLQALNQRQKMVLQRKTEEAAMATKRLKELLEARKSTRDNSLTSNGNGANGQNNEKAMKRWLDHELEVMVNVHEVRQEYEKQSQVRAALAEELAVLRQVDEFATKGVSPPRGKNGFSRACSLSPNARISRISSLENMLSISSNSLVSMASQLSEAEERERGFANRGRWNHLRSMADAKNLLQYMFNSFVDSRCQSWEKDLEIKEMEEQLKELVGLLRQSEFRRKEAEKELAVAIALASSASGNSQSHNSLKHLADDMSGPLSPNSIPAPKQLKYTAGIANGLVRESAAFLDQKRKMVPVGLRKAATGGHSPGKLWRWKRSHHQWLLQFKWKWQKPWRLSELIRHSDETMMRSKNRSLANLPEVMYHRH
;
A
#
# COMPACT_ATOMS: atom_id res chain seq x y z
N MET A 1 -71.46 -135.93 130.43
CA MET A 1 -70.63 -136.71 131.38
C MET A 1 -69.22 -136.81 130.79
N ARG A 2 -68.18 -136.29 131.47
CA ARG A 2 -66.70 -136.52 131.31
C ARG A 2 -66.03 -136.03 129.99
N LEU A 3 -64.72 -135.75 129.83
CA LEU A 3 -63.62 -134.99 130.50
C LEU A 3 -62.36 -135.10 129.58
N PHE A 4 -61.37 -134.19 129.74
CA PHE A 4 -59.97 -134.05 129.17
C PHE A 4 -59.77 -133.29 127.84
N GLU A 5 -58.68 -132.54 127.53
CA GLU A 5 -57.66 -131.65 128.18
C GLU A 5 -56.71 -131.13 127.03
N GLY A 6 -55.84 -130.12 127.23
CA GLY A 6 -55.37 -129.17 126.20
C GLY A 6 -54.25 -129.53 125.19
N SER A 7 -54.26 -128.87 124.01
CA SER A 7 -53.14 -128.79 123.02
C SER A 7 -53.24 -127.68 121.93
N ASP A 8 -54.14 -126.70 122.00
CA ASP A 8 -54.46 -125.83 120.83
C ASP A 8 -53.88 -124.38 120.81
N THR A 9 -53.02 -123.97 121.75
CA THR A 9 -52.49 -122.58 121.79
C THR A 9 -51.13 -122.39 121.11
N MET A 10 -50.34 -123.44 120.94
CA MET A 10 -48.95 -123.34 120.44
C MET A 10 -48.88 -123.27 118.90
N THR A 11 -49.76 -124.00 118.21
CA THR A 11 -49.92 -124.01 116.75
C THR A 11 -50.37 -122.67 116.19
N LEU A 12 -51.25 -121.95 116.89
CA LEU A 12 -51.77 -120.66 116.45
C LEU A 12 -50.70 -119.55 116.48
N LYS A 13 -49.82 -119.55 117.50
CA LYS A 13 -48.72 -118.58 117.62
C LYS A 13 -47.65 -118.77 116.55
N GLN A 14 -47.37 -120.01 116.17
CA GLN A 14 -46.43 -120.33 115.10
C GLN A 14 -46.96 -119.92 113.72
N HIS A 15 -48.28 -120.07 113.49
CA HIS A 15 -48.94 -119.63 112.26
C HIS A 15 -48.89 -118.09 112.08
N PHE A 16 -49.24 -117.32 113.12
CA PHE A 16 -49.20 -115.86 113.02
C PHE A 16 -47.77 -115.31 112.94
N GLY A 17 -46.79 -115.92 113.61
CA GLY A 17 -45.38 -115.52 113.48
C GLY A 17 -44.83 -115.71 112.07
N LYS A 18 -45.21 -116.80 111.39
CA LYS A 18 -44.83 -117.06 110.00
C LYS A 18 -45.50 -116.07 109.03
N LYS A 19 -46.78 -115.76 109.26
CA LYS A 19 -47.52 -114.77 108.45
C LYS A 19 -46.97 -113.35 108.59
N LEU A 20 -46.50 -112.99 109.78
CA LEU A 20 -45.92 -111.67 110.02
C LEU A 20 -44.57 -111.53 109.30
N MET A 21 -43.74 -112.57 109.32
CA MET A 21 -42.48 -112.62 108.58
C MET A 21 -42.68 -112.58 107.06
N GLU A 22 -43.67 -113.31 106.53
CA GLU A 22 -44.06 -113.23 105.10
C GLU A 22 -44.47 -111.81 104.70
N LEU A 23 -45.30 -111.13 105.51
CA LEU A 23 -45.71 -109.76 105.24
C LEU A 23 -44.56 -108.76 105.33
N GLU A 24 -43.59 -109.01 106.21
CA GLU A 24 -42.40 -108.17 106.35
C GLU A 24 -41.42 -108.35 105.19
N ASP A 25 -41.32 -109.58 104.65
CA ASP A 25 -40.57 -109.89 103.44
C ASP A 25 -41.26 -109.32 102.19
N GLU A 26 -42.59 -109.43 102.07
CA GLU A 26 -43.39 -108.79 100.99
C GLU A 26 -43.26 -107.27 101.04
N LYS A 27 -43.37 -106.66 102.22
CA LYS A 27 -43.14 -105.23 102.38
C LYS A 27 -41.73 -104.86 101.88
N ARG A 28 -40.71 -105.63 102.24
CA ARG A 28 -39.33 -105.39 101.76
C ARG A 28 -39.24 -105.52 100.24
N ALA A 29 -39.87 -106.52 99.65
CA ALA A 29 -39.91 -106.71 98.20
C ALA A 29 -40.59 -105.55 97.47
N VAL A 30 -41.76 -105.11 97.96
CA VAL A 30 -42.50 -103.96 97.41
C VAL A 30 -41.74 -102.65 97.61
N GLN A 31 -41.01 -102.49 98.72
CA GLN A 31 -40.17 -101.32 98.96
C GLN A 31 -39.04 -101.26 97.93
N ILE A 32 -38.36 -102.39 97.67
CA ILE A 32 -37.31 -102.51 96.66
C ILE A 32 -37.87 -102.25 95.27
N GLU A 33 -39.05 -102.77 94.95
CA GLU A 33 -39.68 -102.57 93.64
C GLU A 33 -40.13 -101.12 93.44
N ARG A 34 -40.68 -100.48 94.47
CA ARG A 34 -40.98 -99.04 94.45
C ARG A 34 -39.73 -98.21 94.20
N ASP A 35 -38.64 -98.49 94.90
CA ASP A 35 -37.38 -97.73 94.76
C ASP A 35 -36.75 -97.95 93.38
N ARG A 36 -36.87 -99.16 92.84
CA ARG A 36 -36.50 -99.48 91.46
C ARG A 36 -37.37 -98.74 90.44
N LEU A 37 -38.68 -98.70 90.62
CA LEU A 37 -39.59 -98.00 89.69
C LEU A 37 -39.45 -96.48 89.78
N LEU A 38 -39.24 -95.93 90.98
CA LEU A 38 -38.95 -94.51 91.16
C LEU A 38 -37.66 -94.12 90.43
N THR A 39 -36.59 -94.91 90.59
CA THR A 39 -35.34 -94.67 89.85
C THR A 39 -35.51 -94.84 88.34
N GLU A 40 -36.36 -95.76 87.88
CA GLU A 40 -36.66 -95.93 86.46
C GLU A 40 -37.48 -94.76 85.88
N VAL A 41 -38.47 -94.24 86.61
CA VAL A 41 -39.24 -93.04 86.22
C VAL A 41 -38.35 -91.80 86.22
N GLU A 42 -37.49 -91.64 87.22
CA GLU A 42 -36.55 -90.51 87.32
C GLU A 42 -35.47 -90.58 86.22
N ASN A 43 -35.04 -91.79 85.82
CA ASN A 43 -34.17 -91.98 84.67
C ASN A 43 -34.88 -91.72 83.34
N LEU A 44 -36.15 -92.10 83.20
CA LEU A 44 -36.94 -91.82 81.99
C LEU A 44 -37.28 -90.33 81.86
N SER A 45 -37.58 -89.63 82.95
CA SER A 45 -37.79 -88.18 82.94
C SER A 45 -36.49 -87.44 82.66
N ALA A 46 -35.38 -87.80 83.31
CA ALA A 46 -34.07 -87.19 83.05
C ALA A 46 -33.55 -87.46 81.63
N SER A 47 -33.79 -88.65 81.08
CA SER A 47 -33.41 -88.98 79.70
C SER A 47 -34.33 -88.34 78.66
N SER A 48 -35.64 -88.27 78.93
CA SER A 48 -36.62 -87.58 78.08
C SER A 48 -36.39 -86.07 78.03
N ASP A 49 -36.21 -85.42 79.20
CA ASP A 49 -35.93 -83.98 79.27
C ASP A 49 -34.58 -83.66 78.61
N GLY A 50 -33.56 -84.49 78.84
CA GLY A 50 -32.26 -84.35 78.17
C GLY A 50 -32.31 -84.57 76.65
N GLN A 51 -33.15 -85.49 76.15
CA GLN A 51 -33.31 -85.75 74.72
C GLN A 51 -34.14 -84.67 74.02
N SER A 52 -35.19 -84.17 74.69
CA SER A 52 -36.04 -83.07 74.21
C SER A 52 -35.25 -81.76 74.17
N GLN A 53 -34.46 -81.46 75.21
CA GLN A 53 -33.57 -80.30 75.24
C GLN A 53 -32.50 -80.39 74.13
N LYS A 54 -31.85 -81.55 73.93
CA LYS A 54 -30.89 -81.74 72.82
C LYS A 54 -31.52 -81.56 71.45
N MET A 55 -32.74 -82.06 71.23
CA MET A 55 -33.49 -81.85 69.99
C MET A 55 -33.84 -80.38 69.78
N GLN A 56 -34.28 -79.69 70.83
CA GLN A 56 -34.58 -78.26 70.80
C GLN A 56 -33.32 -77.42 70.53
N ASP A 57 -32.19 -77.77 71.15
CA ASP A 57 -30.91 -77.09 70.95
C ASP A 57 -30.38 -77.32 69.52
N LEU A 58 -30.47 -78.55 68.98
CA LEU A 58 -30.13 -78.83 67.58
C LEU A 58 -31.03 -78.05 66.62
N HIS A 59 -32.33 -77.96 66.92
CA HIS A 59 -33.26 -77.18 66.10
C HIS A 59 -32.96 -75.68 66.17
N SER A 60 -32.66 -75.16 67.37
CA SER A 60 -32.24 -73.77 67.62
C SER A 60 -30.92 -73.44 66.92
N HIS A 61 -29.93 -74.33 66.98
CA HIS A 61 -28.66 -74.19 66.27
C HIS A 61 -28.87 -74.21 64.75
N LYS A 62 -29.73 -75.09 64.23
CA LYS A 62 -30.05 -75.15 62.80
C LYS A 62 -30.81 -73.90 62.33
N LEU A 63 -31.75 -73.40 63.12
CA LEU A 63 -32.43 -72.12 62.89
C LEU A 63 -31.44 -70.95 62.87
N LYS A 64 -30.58 -70.83 63.89
CA LYS A 64 -29.53 -69.79 63.95
C LYS A 64 -28.57 -69.85 62.76
N SER A 65 -28.18 -71.05 62.33
CA SER A 65 -27.32 -71.26 61.15
C SER A 65 -28.03 -70.81 59.86
N LEU A 66 -29.29 -71.20 59.66
CA LEU A 66 -30.09 -70.77 58.52
C LEU A 66 -30.33 -69.26 58.53
N GLU A 67 -30.59 -68.67 59.69
CA GLU A 67 -30.78 -67.24 59.84
C GLU A 67 -29.50 -66.44 59.54
N SER A 68 -28.33 -66.94 59.97
CA SER A 68 -27.02 -66.40 59.57
C SER A 68 -26.81 -66.49 58.06
N GLN A 69 -27.12 -67.63 57.44
CA GLN A 69 -27.01 -67.78 55.99
C GLN A 69 -27.94 -66.83 55.23
N ILE A 70 -29.17 -66.64 55.70
CA ILE A 70 -30.12 -65.67 55.12
C ILE A 70 -29.57 -64.25 55.26
N GLN A 71 -29.00 -63.88 56.41
CA GLN A 71 -28.38 -62.56 56.60
C GLN A 71 -27.18 -62.35 55.66
N ASP A 72 -26.32 -63.35 55.50
CA ASP A 72 -25.19 -63.28 54.57
C ASP A 72 -25.64 -63.19 53.11
N LEU A 73 -26.67 -63.93 52.72
CA LEU A 73 -27.26 -63.85 51.39
C LEU A 73 -27.91 -62.48 51.14
N LYS A 74 -28.63 -61.93 52.12
CA LYS A 74 -29.17 -60.57 52.05
C LYS A 74 -28.05 -59.52 51.90
N LYS A 75 -26.96 -59.66 52.66
CA LYS A 75 -25.80 -58.77 52.56
C LYS A 75 -25.12 -58.85 51.19
N LYS A 76 -24.97 -60.05 50.63
CA LYS A 76 -24.46 -60.25 49.26
C LYS A 76 -25.38 -59.65 48.20
N GLN A 77 -26.70 -59.81 48.35
CA GLN A 77 -27.69 -59.20 47.46
C GLN A 77 -27.60 -57.67 47.50
N GLU A 78 -27.56 -57.07 48.70
CA GLU A 78 -27.42 -55.61 48.87
C GLU A 78 -26.12 -55.10 48.23
N ASN A 79 -24.99 -55.79 48.45
CA ASN A 79 -23.72 -55.46 47.82
C ASN A 79 -23.80 -55.54 46.29
N GLN A 80 -24.50 -56.55 45.74
CA GLN A 80 -24.68 -56.69 44.29
C GLN A 80 -25.55 -55.57 43.71
N VAL A 81 -26.62 -55.16 44.41
CA VAL A 81 -27.44 -54.00 44.04
C VAL A 81 -26.62 -52.70 44.06
N GLN A 82 -25.79 -52.50 45.09
CA GLN A 82 -24.90 -51.34 45.17
C GLN A 82 -23.86 -51.33 44.04
N LEU A 83 -23.25 -52.48 43.72
CA LEU A 83 -22.31 -52.61 42.61
C LEU A 83 -22.99 -52.30 41.27
N LEU A 84 -24.21 -52.79 41.04
CA LEU A 84 -24.99 -52.47 39.84
C LEU A 84 -25.29 -50.98 39.73
N ARG A 85 -25.68 -50.33 40.83
CA ARG A 85 -25.88 -48.87 40.87
C ARG A 85 -24.58 -48.11 40.58
N GLN A 86 -23.45 -48.55 41.13
CA GLN A 86 -22.16 -47.91 40.86
C GLN A 86 -21.73 -48.09 39.40
N LYS A 87 -21.93 -49.28 38.83
CA LYS A 87 -21.70 -49.55 37.41
C LYS A 87 -22.55 -48.63 36.54
N GLN A 88 -23.85 -48.53 36.81
CA GLN A 88 -24.75 -47.65 36.06
C GLN A 88 -24.26 -46.20 36.07
N LYS A 89 -23.87 -45.67 37.24
CA LYS A 89 -23.32 -44.30 37.35
C LYS A 89 -22.04 -44.12 36.55
N SER A 90 -21.16 -45.13 36.54
CA SER A 90 -19.94 -45.14 35.73
C SER A 90 -20.25 -45.16 34.24
N ASP A 91 -21.20 -45.99 33.79
CA ASP A 91 -21.62 -46.10 32.39
C ASP A 91 -22.26 -44.78 31.90
N GLU A 92 -23.08 -44.15 32.74
CA GLU A 92 -23.65 -42.82 32.46
C GLU A 92 -22.57 -41.73 32.37
N ALA A 93 -21.55 -41.78 33.24
CA ALA A 93 -20.41 -40.86 33.17
C ALA A 93 -19.57 -41.09 31.91
N ALA A 94 -19.31 -42.34 31.55
CA ALA A 94 -18.60 -42.70 30.32
C ALA A 94 -19.37 -42.22 29.08
N LYS A 95 -20.70 -42.37 29.06
CA LYS A 95 -21.56 -41.86 27.99
C LYS A 95 -21.48 -40.34 27.89
N ARG A 96 -21.59 -39.62 29.01
CA ARG A 96 -21.46 -38.14 29.04
C ARG A 96 -20.11 -37.68 28.49
N LEU A 97 -19.01 -38.31 28.89
CA LEU A 97 -17.67 -38.01 28.38
C LEU A 97 -17.55 -38.31 26.88
N GLN A 98 -18.16 -39.40 26.41
CA GLN A 98 -18.17 -39.75 24.99
C GLN A 98 -18.92 -38.71 24.15
N ASP A 99 -20.08 -38.25 24.64
CA ASP A 99 -20.87 -37.20 23.99
C ASP A 99 -20.09 -35.87 23.95
N GLU A 100 -19.41 -35.51 25.04
CA GLU A 100 -18.56 -34.32 25.12
C GLU A 100 -17.36 -34.40 24.16
N ILE A 101 -16.72 -35.57 24.04
CA ILE A 101 -15.66 -35.80 23.05
C ILE A 101 -16.19 -35.61 21.62
N GLN A 102 -17.39 -36.10 21.31
CA GLN A 102 -18.00 -35.91 19.98
C GLN A 102 -18.31 -34.44 19.72
N PHE A 103 -18.84 -33.73 20.71
CA PHE A 103 -19.10 -32.30 20.64
C PHE A 103 -17.83 -31.49 20.38
N ILE A 104 -16.75 -31.75 21.14
CA ILE A 104 -15.45 -31.09 20.97
C ILE A 104 -14.86 -31.39 19.59
N LYS A 105 -15.00 -32.63 19.08
CA LYS A 105 -14.57 -32.99 17.72
C LYS A 105 -15.33 -32.18 16.66
N ALA A 106 -16.64 -32.04 16.79
CA ALA A 106 -17.46 -31.25 15.88
C ALA A 106 -17.06 -29.77 15.91
N GLN A 107 -16.90 -29.18 17.11
CA GLN A 107 -16.42 -27.81 17.27
C GLN A 107 -15.03 -27.59 16.66
N LYS A 108 -14.10 -28.53 16.85
CA LYS A 108 -12.76 -28.46 16.25
C LYS A 108 -12.83 -28.41 14.73
N VAL A 109 -13.67 -29.25 14.10
CA VAL A 109 -13.84 -29.28 12.65
C VAL A 109 -14.45 -27.96 12.15
N GLN A 110 -15.47 -27.43 12.84
CA GLN A 110 -16.06 -26.14 12.51
C GLN A 110 -15.03 -25.00 12.59
N LEU A 111 -14.22 -24.96 13.66
CA LEU A 111 -13.15 -23.97 13.81
C LEU A 111 -12.10 -24.11 12.70
N GLN A 112 -11.70 -25.33 12.34
CA GLN A 112 -10.77 -25.54 11.22
C GLN A 112 -11.36 -25.06 9.89
N HIS A 113 -12.65 -25.24 9.66
CA HIS A 113 -13.32 -24.74 8.46
C HIS A 113 -13.35 -23.20 8.45
N LYS A 114 -13.70 -22.58 9.59
CA LYS A 114 -13.70 -21.13 9.74
C LYS A 114 -12.32 -20.51 9.52
N ILE A 115 -11.27 -21.09 10.09
CA ILE A 115 -9.87 -20.66 9.86
C ILE A 115 -9.51 -20.75 8.38
N LYS A 116 -9.89 -21.83 7.69
CA LYS A 116 -9.65 -21.99 6.24
C LYS A 116 -10.38 -20.93 5.42
N GLN A 117 -11.66 -20.71 5.70
CA GLN A 117 -12.46 -19.68 5.02
C GLN A 117 -11.88 -18.27 5.24
N GLU A 118 -11.51 -17.92 6.48
CA GLU A 118 -10.91 -16.62 6.79
C GLU A 118 -9.54 -16.45 6.11
N ALA A 119 -8.71 -17.50 6.06
CA ALA A 119 -7.44 -17.48 5.34
C ALA A 119 -7.63 -17.28 3.83
N GLU A 120 -8.64 -17.92 3.24
CA GLU A 120 -8.99 -17.73 1.83
C GLU A 120 -9.52 -16.31 1.57
N GLN A 121 -10.42 -15.80 2.41
CA GLN A 121 -10.91 -14.41 2.33
C GLN A 121 -9.75 -13.42 2.42
N PHE A 122 -8.83 -13.61 3.36
CA PHE A 122 -7.64 -12.78 3.49
C PHE A 122 -6.76 -12.85 2.24
N ARG A 123 -6.59 -14.03 1.63
CA ARG A 123 -5.84 -14.19 0.38
C ARG A 123 -6.49 -13.40 -0.77
N HIS A 124 -7.82 -13.48 -0.91
CA HIS A 124 -8.56 -12.73 -1.94
C HIS A 124 -8.47 -11.23 -1.70
N TRP A 125 -8.67 -10.78 -0.46
CA TRP A 125 -8.55 -9.38 -0.08
C TRP A 125 -7.16 -8.83 -0.38
N LYS A 126 -6.10 -9.56 0.01
CA LYS A 126 -4.72 -9.17 -0.25
C LYS A 126 -4.43 -9.07 -1.75
N ALA A 127 -4.89 -10.03 -2.55
CA ALA A 127 -4.71 -10.00 -4.00
C ALA A 127 -5.46 -8.82 -4.64
N SER A 128 -6.69 -8.53 -4.20
CA SER A 128 -7.46 -7.37 -4.66
C SER A 128 -6.76 -6.06 -4.32
N ARG A 129 -6.29 -5.91 -3.08
CA ARG A 129 -5.58 -4.72 -2.62
C ARG A 129 -4.25 -4.50 -3.33
N GLU A 130 -3.52 -5.58 -3.63
CA GLU A 130 -2.28 -5.52 -4.40
C GLU A 130 -2.53 -5.09 -5.86
N LYS A 131 -3.62 -5.57 -6.49
CA LYS A 131 -4.04 -5.11 -7.82
C LYS A 131 -4.37 -3.62 -7.83
N GLU A 132 -5.15 -3.15 -6.85
CA GLU A 132 -5.49 -1.73 -6.69
C GLU A 132 -4.21 -0.87 -6.53
N LEU A 133 -3.25 -1.30 -5.71
CA LEU A 133 -1.99 -0.60 -5.53
C LEU A 133 -1.19 -0.51 -6.83
N LEU A 134 -1.13 -1.60 -7.62
CA LEU A 134 -0.45 -1.61 -8.91
C LEU A 134 -1.13 -0.68 -9.92
N GLN A 135 -2.47 -0.64 -9.92
CA GLN A 135 -3.25 0.27 -10.75
C GLN A 135 -3.00 1.73 -10.37
N LEU A 136 -3.05 2.06 -9.08
CA LEU A 136 -2.72 3.41 -8.59
C LEU A 136 -1.29 3.82 -8.92
N LYS A 137 -0.32 2.90 -8.85
CA LYS A 137 1.07 3.17 -9.29
C LYS A 137 1.15 3.43 -10.81
N LYS A 138 0.40 2.69 -11.62
CA LYS A 138 0.35 2.90 -13.07
C LYS A 138 -0.26 4.26 -13.40
N GLU A 139 -1.38 4.60 -12.76
CA GLU A 139 -2.05 5.90 -12.91
C GLU A 139 -1.17 7.04 -12.41
N GLY A 140 -0.46 6.86 -11.28
CA GLY A 140 0.50 7.83 -10.76
C GLY A 140 1.60 8.18 -11.76
N ARG A 141 2.18 7.18 -12.44
CA ARG A 141 3.16 7.41 -13.52
C ARG A 141 2.56 8.15 -14.71
N ARG A 142 1.32 7.83 -15.09
CA ARG A 142 0.61 8.49 -16.19
C ARG A 142 0.34 9.96 -15.86
N ASN A 143 -0.20 10.23 -14.67
CA ASN A 143 -0.50 11.57 -14.18
C ASN A 143 0.76 12.41 -14.07
N GLU A 144 1.88 11.83 -13.62
CA GLU A 144 3.16 12.53 -13.57
C GLU A 144 3.68 12.90 -14.96
N TYR A 145 3.57 12.00 -15.94
CA TYR A 145 3.92 12.29 -17.33
C TYR A 145 3.05 13.41 -17.91
N GLU A 146 1.74 13.34 -17.71
CA GLU A 146 0.80 14.38 -18.16
C GLU A 146 1.08 15.73 -17.49
N ARG A 147 1.37 15.72 -16.17
CA ARG A 147 1.80 16.92 -15.42
C ARG A 147 3.06 17.52 -16.02
N HIS A 148 4.10 16.72 -16.28
CA HIS A 148 5.34 17.21 -16.89
C HIS A 148 5.12 17.75 -18.31
N LYS A 149 4.28 17.10 -19.12
CA LYS A 149 3.91 17.57 -20.45
C LYS A 149 3.22 18.94 -20.39
N LEU A 150 2.24 19.10 -19.50
CA LEU A 150 1.54 20.35 -19.29
C LEU A 150 2.47 21.45 -18.76
N GLN A 151 3.38 21.11 -17.83
CA GLN A 151 4.39 22.04 -17.31
C GLN A 151 5.32 22.53 -18.43
N ALA A 152 5.81 21.64 -19.30
CA ALA A 152 6.65 22.02 -20.43
C ALA A 152 5.91 22.93 -21.44
N LEU A 153 4.64 22.63 -21.72
CA LEU A 153 3.80 23.48 -22.58
C LEU A 153 3.60 24.87 -21.94
N ASN A 154 3.30 24.92 -20.65
CA ASN A 154 3.11 26.17 -19.92
C ASN A 154 4.40 27.01 -19.87
N GLN A 155 5.55 26.38 -19.64
CA GLN A 155 6.86 27.05 -19.71
C GLN A 155 7.13 27.63 -21.10
N ARG A 156 6.83 26.88 -22.17
CA ARG A 156 6.96 27.38 -23.55
C ARG A 156 6.05 28.58 -23.80
N GLN A 157 4.79 28.51 -23.38
CA GLN A 157 3.85 29.63 -23.50
C GLN A 157 4.35 30.87 -22.74
N LYS A 158 4.87 30.70 -21.52
CA LYS A 158 5.46 31.78 -20.73
C LYS A 158 6.66 32.42 -21.45
N MET A 159 7.57 31.62 -22.02
CA MET A 159 8.70 32.14 -22.78
C MET A 159 8.27 32.91 -24.03
N VAL A 160 7.25 32.44 -24.76
CA VAL A 160 6.72 33.15 -25.94
C VAL A 160 6.12 34.50 -25.55
N LEU A 161 5.32 34.54 -24.47
CA LEU A 161 4.75 35.78 -23.97
C LEU A 161 5.83 36.77 -23.51
N GLN A 162 6.87 36.27 -22.82
CA GLN A 162 8.01 37.08 -22.40
C GLN A 162 8.74 37.68 -23.61
N ARG A 163 9.08 36.87 -24.62
CA ARG A 163 9.74 37.37 -25.84
C ARG A 163 8.92 38.44 -26.54
N LYS A 164 7.61 38.25 -26.71
CA LYS A 164 6.74 39.27 -27.30
C LYS A 164 6.72 40.57 -26.51
N THR A 165 6.71 40.46 -25.18
CA THR A 165 6.77 41.64 -24.30
C THR A 165 8.12 42.36 -24.41
N GLU A 166 9.22 41.60 -24.50
CA GLU A 166 10.57 42.14 -24.69
C GLU A 166 10.75 42.77 -26.08
N GLU A 167 10.21 42.17 -27.14
CA GLU A 167 10.20 42.72 -28.51
C GLU A 167 9.49 44.08 -28.54
N ALA A 168 8.31 44.19 -27.93
CA ALA A 168 7.59 45.45 -27.78
C ALA A 168 8.38 46.50 -26.98
N ALA A 169 8.99 46.10 -25.87
CA ALA A 169 9.82 46.99 -25.06
C ALA A 169 11.07 47.47 -25.83
N MET A 170 11.71 46.58 -26.60
CA MET A 170 12.89 46.90 -27.40
C MET A 170 12.56 47.83 -28.57
N ALA A 171 11.48 47.61 -29.30
CA ALA A 171 11.03 48.52 -30.36
C ALA A 171 10.76 49.93 -29.81
N THR A 172 10.06 50.00 -28.67
CA THR A 172 9.78 51.25 -27.95
C THR A 172 11.07 51.96 -27.51
N LYS A 173 12.04 51.20 -27.00
CA LYS A 173 13.34 51.71 -26.57
C LYS A 173 14.16 52.27 -27.73
N ARG A 174 14.23 51.55 -28.86
CA ARG A 174 14.95 52.00 -30.06
C ARG A 174 14.40 53.32 -30.58
N LEU A 175 13.07 53.43 -30.67
CA LEU A 175 12.44 54.68 -31.07
C LEU A 175 12.80 55.83 -30.12
N LYS A 176 12.72 55.59 -28.81
CA LYS A 176 13.09 56.59 -27.81
C LYS A 176 14.55 57.07 -27.98
N GLU A 177 15.49 56.16 -28.11
CA GLU A 177 16.92 56.47 -28.31
C GLU A 177 17.16 57.28 -29.60
N LEU A 178 16.46 56.96 -30.69
CA LEU A 178 16.54 57.72 -31.95
C LEU A 178 15.98 59.14 -31.80
N LEU A 179 14.85 59.31 -31.10
CA LEU A 179 14.28 60.62 -30.83
C LEU A 179 15.18 61.46 -29.91
N GLU A 180 15.89 60.85 -28.97
CA GLU A 180 16.88 61.51 -28.12
C GLU A 180 18.16 61.90 -28.90
N ALA A 181 18.66 61.04 -29.79
CA ALA A 181 19.80 61.33 -30.67
C ALA A 181 19.52 62.51 -31.63
N ARG A 182 18.26 62.67 -32.04
CA ARG A 182 17.80 63.83 -32.82
C ARG A 182 17.96 65.15 -32.06
N LYS A 183 17.81 65.13 -30.73
CA LYS A 183 17.99 66.31 -29.86
C LYS A 183 19.47 66.70 -29.72
N SER A 184 20.35 65.74 -29.44
CA SER A 184 21.78 65.99 -29.23
C SER A 184 22.50 66.54 -30.47
N THR A 185 22.07 66.11 -31.66
CA THR A 185 22.59 66.62 -32.95
C THR A 185 22.30 68.11 -33.14
N ARG A 186 21.14 68.60 -32.65
CA ARG A 186 20.77 70.01 -32.74
C ARG A 186 21.56 70.88 -31.77
N ASP A 187 21.74 70.43 -30.54
CA ASP A 187 22.45 71.19 -29.50
C ASP A 187 23.94 71.36 -29.84
N ASN A 188 24.55 70.39 -30.55
CA ASN A 188 25.90 70.52 -31.11
C ASN A 188 25.99 71.42 -32.37
N SER A 189 24.91 71.61 -33.11
CA SER A 189 24.91 72.46 -34.32
C SER A 189 24.86 73.96 -34.01
N LEU A 190 24.35 74.33 -32.82
CA LEU A 190 24.27 75.72 -32.36
C LEU A 190 25.61 76.27 -31.87
N THR A 191 26.63 75.42 -31.68
CA THR A 191 27.95 75.80 -31.15
C THR A 191 29.08 75.72 -32.17
N SER A 192 28.85 75.17 -33.37
CA SER A 192 29.86 75.08 -34.43
C SER A 192 29.61 76.13 -35.51
N ASN A 193 30.09 77.34 -35.26
CA ASN A 193 30.10 78.42 -36.23
C ASN A 193 31.50 78.50 -36.87
N GLY A 194 31.55 78.32 -38.19
CA GLY A 194 32.70 78.69 -39.02
C GLY A 194 33.54 77.53 -39.56
N ASN A 195 33.20 77.06 -40.77
CA ASN A 195 34.17 76.99 -41.87
C ASN A 195 33.47 76.56 -43.17
N GLY A 196 33.49 77.44 -44.16
CA GLY A 196 33.14 77.11 -45.54
C GLY A 196 34.25 76.29 -46.18
N ALA A 197 33.98 75.02 -46.46
CA ALA A 197 34.59 74.24 -47.54
C ALA A 197 34.05 72.80 -47.48
N ASN A 198 33.50 72.34 -48.62
CA ASN A 198 33.24 70.96 -49.08
C ASN A 198 31.77 70.68 -49.39
N GLY A 199 31.40 70.80 -50.66
CA GLY A 199 30.18 70.19 -51.20
C GLY A 199 30.09 68.69 -50.91
N GLN A 200 31.22 67.98 -50.83
CA GLN A 200 31.27 66.56 -50.43
C GLN A 200 30.89 66.31 -48.96
N ASN A 201 31.16 67.26 -48.05
CA ASN A 201 30.74 67.14 -46.65
C ASN A 201 29.23 67.39 -46.51
N ASN A 202 28.67 68.29 -47.32
CA ASN A 202 27.22 68.51 -47.39
C ASN A 202 26.49 67.27 -47.91
N GLU A 203 27.00 66.64 -48.98
CA GLU A 203 26.41 65.41 -49.53
C GLU A 203 26.35 64.27 -48.50
N LYS A 204 27.46 64.01 -47.79
CA LYS A 204 27.50 63.00 -46.73
C LYS A 204 26.61 63.36 -45.53
N ALA A 205 26.49 64.64 -45.18
CA ALA A 205 25.60 65.10 -44.12
C ALA A 205 24.13 64.91 -44.51
N MET A 206 23.75 65.23 -45.75
CA MET A 206 22.40 65.01 -46.27
C MET A 206 22.03 63.53 -46.34
N LYS A 207 22.96 62.66 -46.77
CA LYS A 207 22.75 61.20 -46.75
C LYS A 207 22.50 60.70 -45.33
N ARG A 208 23.37 61.05 -44.36
CA ARG A 208 23.20 60.66 -42.95
C ARG A 208 21.90 61.20 -42.34
N TRP A 209 21.52 62.43 -42.67
CA TRP A 209 20.26 63.01 -42.21
C TRP A 209 19.06 62.23 -42.77
N LEU A 210 19.07 61.94 -44.08
CA LEU A 210 18.03 61.15 -44.73
C LEU A 210 17.96 59.74 -44.14
N ASP A 211 19.10 59.07 -43.95
CA ASP A 211 19.16 57.74 -43.34
C ASP A 211 18.56 57.75 -41.92
N HIS A 212 18.90 58.76 -41.11
CA HIS A 212 18.34 58.91 -39.76
C HIS A 212 16.82 59.18 -39.79
N GLU A 213 16.32 60.01 -40.71
CA GLU A 213 14.88 60.26 -40.83
C GLU A 213 14.11 59.03 -41.34
N LEU A 214 14.68 58.27 -42.28
CA LEU A 214 14.14 56.98 -42.72
C LEU A 214 14.11 55.99 -41.56
N GLU A 215 15.18 55.91 -40.77
CA GLU A 215 15.28 55.03 -39.60
C GLU A 215 14.23 55.39 -38.53
N VAL A 216 14.03 56.67 -38.24
CA VAL A 216 12.96 57.13 -37.33
C VAL A 216 11.59 56.72 -37.87
N MET A 217 11.29 56.93 -39.16
CA MET A 217 10.01 56.55 -39.75
C MET A 217 9.77 55.03 -39.69
N VAL A 218 10.79 54.22 -39.97
CA VAL A 218 10.73 52.75 -39.88
C VAL A 218 10.46 52.32 -38.44
N ASN A 219 11.15 52.87 -37.45
CA ASN A 219 10.95 52.53 -36.04
C ASN A 219 9.59 53.01 -35.50
N VAL A 220 9.07 54.17 -35.96
CA VAL A 220 7.68 54.58 -35.67
C VAL A 220 6.69 53.56 -36.22
N HIS A 221 6.91 53.06 -37.45
CA HIS A 221 6.06 52.04 -38.04
C HIS A 221 6.16 50.70 -37.29
N GLU A 222 7.36 50.29 -36.88
CA GLU A 222 7.60 49.08 -36.07
C GLU A 222 6.86 49.15 -34.73
N VAL A 223 6.96 50.28 -34.01
CA VAL A 223 6.22 50.48 -32.75
C VAL A 223 4.70 50.49 -32.98
N ARG A 224 4.20 51.07 -34.08
CA ARG A 224 2.76 51.00 -34.43
C ARG A 224 2.30 49.57 -34.69
N GLN A 225 3.11 48.79 -35.42
CA GLN A 225 2.82 47.39 -35.70
C GLN A 225 2.78 46.57 -34.41
N GLU A 226 3.73 46.79 -33.51
CA GLU A 226 3.79 46.07 -32.24
C GLU A 226 2.69 46.50 -31.26
N TYR A 227 2.33 47.79 -31.26
CA TYR A 227 1.15 48.30 -30.56
C TYR A 227 -0.13 47.57 -30.99
N GLU A 228 -0.33 47.41 -32.30
CA GLU A 228 -1.49 46.70 -32.84
C GLU A 228 -1.50 45.22 -32.41
N LYS A 229 -0.36 44.52 -32.51
CA LYS A 229 -0.24 43.13 -32.02
C LYS A 229 -0.54 43.03 -30.53
N GLN A 230 0.00 43.92 -29.71
CA GLN A 230 -0.24 43.94 -28.27
C GLN A 230 -1.70 44.28 -27.93
N SER A 231 -2.34 45.14 -28.73
CA SER A 231 -3.75 45.49 -28.60
C SER A 231 -4.64 44.27 -28.85
N GLN A 232 -4.35 43.49 -29.90
CA GLN A 232 -5.03 42.23 -30.19
C GLN A 232 -4.85 41.20 -29.07
N VAL A 233 -3.63 41.08 -28.52
CA VAL A 233 -3.37 40.21 -27.35
C VAL A 233 -4.23 40.65 -26.16
N ARG A 234 -4.28 41.96 -25.86
CA ARG A 234 -5.12 42.50 -24.78
C ARG A 234 -6.60 42.20 -25.01
N ALA A 235 -7.11 42.36 -26.23
CA ALA A 235 -8.50 42.07 -26.56
C ALA A 235 -8.84 40.59 -26.34
N ALA A 236 -7.98 39.68 -26.80
CA ALA A 236 -8.16 38.23 -26.59
C ALA A 236 -8.14 37.85 -25.09
N LEU A 237 -7.22 38.43 -24.30
CA LEU A 237 -7.16 38.21 -22.86
C LEU A 237 -8.42 38.73 -22.15
N ALA A 238 -8.94 39.90 -22.58
CA ALA A 238 -10.15 40.49 -22.02
C ALA A 238 -11.41 39.66 -22.35
N GLU A 239 -11.49 39.12 -23.56
CA GLU A 239 -12.58 38.21 -23.97
C GLU A 239 -12.59 36.93 -23.12
N GLU A 240 -11.44 36.29 -22.92
CA GLU A 240 -11.34 35.08 -22.08
C GLU A 240 -11.74 35.38 -20.62
N LEU A 241 -11.28 36.51 -20.07
CA LEU A 241 -11.63 36.94 -18.72
C LEU A 241 -13.13 37.22 -18.58
N ALA A 242 -13.74 37.87 -19.57
CA ALA A 242 -15.17 38.16 -19.58
C ALA A 242 -15.99 36.86 -19.60
N VAL A 243 -15.59 35.87 -20.40
CA VAL A 243 -16.23 34.55 -20.43
C VAL A 243 -16.13 33.87 -19.07
N LEU A 244 -14.95 33.85 -18.43
CA LEU A 244 -14.77 33.21 -17.12
C LEU A 244 -15.60 33.88 -16.03
N ARG A 245 -15.65 35.22 -16.00
CA ARG A 245 -16.47 35.98 -15.05
C ARG A 245 -17.96 35.73 -15.26
N GLN A 246 -18.42 35.67 -16.51
CA GLN A 246 -19.82 35.32 -16.81
C GLN A 246 -20.17 33.91 -16.32
N VAL A 247 -19.30 32.92 -16.51
CA VAL A 247 -19.55 31.55 -16.00
C VAL A 247 -19.56 31.51 -14.47
N ASP A 248 -18.77 32.34 -13.80
CA ASP A 248 -18.80 32.47 -12.35
C ASP A 248 -20.08 33.16 -11.85
N GLU A 249 -20.55 34.17 -12.57
CA GLU A 249 -21.83 34.84 -12.32
C GLU A 249 -23.04 33.92 -12.53
N PHE A 250 -23.03 33.10 -13.59
CA PHE A 250 -24.03 32.06 -13.83
C PHE A 250 -24.04 31.02 -12.70
N ALA A 251 -22.85 30.60 -12.24
CA ALA A 251 -22.73 29.64 -11.14
C ALA A 251 -23.25 30.21 -9.81
N THR A 252 -22.98 31.47 -9.51
CA THR A 252 -23.45 32.14 -8.28
C THR A 252 -24.96 32.43 -8.30
N LYS A 253 -25.52 32.71 -9.48
CA LYS A 253 -26.97 32.91 -9.67
C LYS A 253 -27.76 31.61 -9.86
N GLY A 254 -27.10 30.46 -9.93
CA GLY A 254 -27.74 29.16 -10.15
C GLY A 254 -28.35 28.97 -11.55
N VAL A 255 -27.96 29.81 -12.52
CA VAL A 255 -28.50 29.79 -13.89
C VAL A 255 -27.51 29.09 -14.81
N SER A 256 -28.00 28.24 -15.72
CA SER A 256 -27.12 27.58 -16.70
C SER A 256 -26.68 28.55 -17.79
N PRO A 257 -25.39 28.55 -18.20
CA PRO A 257 -24.92 29.39 -19.29
C PRO A 257 -25.65 29.07 -20.61
N PRO A 258 -25.83 30.07 -21.50
CA PRO A 258 -26.46 29.85 -22.80
C PRO A 258 -25.70 28.80 -23.62
N ARG A 259 -26.43 27.77 -24.04
CA ARG A 259 -25.90 26.59 -24.76
C ARG A 259 -25.66 26.97 -26.22
N GLY A 260 -24.40 27.04 -26.66
CA GLY A 260 -24.05 27.27 -28.07
C GLY A 260 -22.72 27.98 -28.35
N LYS A 261 -22.09 28.63 -27.36
CA LYS A 261 -20.76 29.25 -27.53
C LYS A 261 -19.66 28.36 -26.95
N ASN A 262 -18.72 27.93 -27.80
CA ASN A 262 -17.58 27.05 -27.44
C ASN A 262 -16.74 27.56 -26.25
N GLY A 263 -16.72 28.88 -26.00
CA GLY A 263 -16.02 29.49 -24.87
C GLY A 263 -16.60 29.09 -23.50
N PHE A 264 -17.93 29.01 -23.38
CA PHE A 264 -18.58 28.66 -22.12
C PHE A 264 -18.37 27.19 -21.74
N SER A 265 -18.39 26.27 -22.71
CA SER A 265 -18.16 24.85 -22.45
C SER A 265 -16.79 24.57 -21.84
N ARG A 266 -15.74 25.25 -22.33
CA ARG A 266 -14.39 25.14 -21.76
C ARG A 266 -14.31 25.78 -20.38
N ALA A 267 -14.91 26.95 -20.19
CA ALA A 267 -14.93 27.64 -18.91
C ALA A 267 -15.73 26.89 -17.81
N CYS A 268 -16.83 26.22 -18.17
CA CYS A 268 -17.62 25.38 -17.25
C CYS A 268 -16.92 24.07 -16.86
N SER A 269 -15.99 23.57 -17.68
CA SER A 269 -15.25 22.34 -17.39
C SER A 269 -14.17 22.51 -16.31
N LEU A 270 -13.80 23.75 -15.99
CA LEU A 270 -12.81 24.07 -14.97
C LEU A 270 -13.42 23.99 -13.57
N SER A 271 -12.67 23.43 -12.61
CA SER A 271 -13.07 23.48 -11.21
C SER A 271 -13.12 24.92 -10.69
N PRO A 272 -13.93 25.24 -9.66
CA PRO A 272 -14.03 26.58 -9.11
C PRO A 272 -12.67 27.21 -8.78
N ASN A 273 -11.79 26.45 -8.10
CA ASN A 273 -10.43 26.92 -7.77
C ASN A 273 -9.54 27.15 -9.00
N ALA A 274 -9.69 26.32 -10.04
CA ALA A 274 -8.97 26.50 -11.30
C ALA A 274 -9.46 27.75 -12.06
N ARG A 275 -10.77 28.04 -12.02
CA ARG A 275 -11.34 29.27 -12.59
C ARG A 275 -10.82 30.52 -11.88
N ILE A 276 -10.85 30.54 -10.54
CA ILE A 276 -10.34 31.68 -9.75
C ILE A 276 -8.85 31.93 -10.05
N SER A 277 -8.05 30.87 -10.09
CA SER A 277 -6.61 30.97 -10.42
C SER A 277 -6.37 31.45 -11.86
N ARG A 278 -7.23 31.06 -12.81
CA ARG A 278 -7.15 31.51 -14.20
C ARG A 278 -7.55 32.98 -14.32
N ILE A 279 -8.59 33.43 -13.62
CA ILE A 279 -9.03 34.83 -13.59
C ILE A 279 -7.91 35.72 -13.06
N SER A 280 -7.32 35.40 -11.91
CA SER A 280 -6.22 36.21 -11.35
C SER A 280 -4.99 36.26 -12.26
N SER A 281 -4.66 35.15 -12.93
CA SER A 281 -3.60 35.12 -13.93
C SER A 281 -3.90 36.01 -15.15
N LEU A 282 -5.15 36.00 -15.64
CA LEU A 282 -5.57 36.84 -16.77
C LEU A 282 -5.58 38.32 -16.40
N GLU A 283 -6.00 38.67 -15.19
CA GLU A 283 -5.96 40.04 -14.66
C GLU A 283 -4.54 40.60 -14.62
N ASN A 284 -3.58 39.79 -14.13
CA ASN A 284 -2.18 40.18 -14.12
C ASN A 284 -1.64 40.38 -15.55
N MET A 285 -1.90 39.44 -16.48
CA MET A 285 -1.47 39.57 -17.87
C MET A 285 -2.11 40.79 -18.57
N LEU A 286 -3.38 41.09 -18.29
CA LEU A 286 -4.07 42.28 -18.79
C LEU A 286 -3.46 43.58 -18.26
N SER A 287 -3.08 43.61 -16.99
CA SER A 287 -2.39 44.77 -16.40
C SER A 287 -1.06 45.03 -17.11
N ILE A 288 -0.21 44.00 -17.24
CA ILE A 288 1.08 44.08 -17.95
C ILE A 288 0.88 44.56 -19.39
N SER A 289 -0.08 43.96 -20.10
CA SER A 289 -0.38 44.32 -21.49
C SER A 289 -0.89 45.76 -21.62
N SER A 290 -1.73 46.21 -20.69
CA SER A 290 -2.28 47.58 -20.71
C SER A 290 -1.19 48.61 -20.45
N ASN A 291 -0.28 48.34 -19.49
CA ASN A 291 0.86 49.21 -19.21
C ASN A 291 1.80 49.33 -20.42
N SER A 292 2.07 48.20 -21.10
CA SER A 292 2.88 48.19 -22.33
C SER A 292 2.27 49.05 -23.43
N LEU A 293 0.95 48.92 -23.67
CA LEU A 293 0.22 49.74 -24.64
C LEU A 293 0.28 51.24 -24.32
N VAL A 294 0.12 51.62 -23.05
CA VAL A 294 0.23 53.02 -22.62
C VAL A 294 1.63 53.55 -22.90
N SER A 295 2.68 52.77 -22.59
CA SER A 295 4.07 53.15 -22.88
C SER A 295 4.32 53.34 -24.38
N MET A 296 3.86 52.39 -25.21
CA MET A 296 3.99 52.49 -26.67
C MET A 296 3.23 53.69 -27.23
N ALA A 297 1.98 53.89 -26.80
CA ALA A 297 1.17 55.04 -27.21
C ALA A 297 1.84 56.37 -26.83
N SER A 298 2.41 56.46 -25.62
CA SER A 298 3.15 57.65 -25.19
C SER A 298 4.34 57.94 -26.11
N GLN A 299 5.13 56.92 -26.48
CA GLN A 299 6.29 57.09 -27.38
C GLN A 299 5.86 57.45 -28.81
N LEU A 300 4.76 56.89 -29.31
CA LEU A 300 4.19 57.25 -30.61
C LEU A 300 3.71 58.71 -30.63
N SER A 301 3.05 59.16 -29.58
CA SER A 301 2.65 60.57 -29.43
C SER A 301 3.86 61.50 -29.35
N GLU A 302 4.90 61.11 -28.60
CA GLU A 302 6.15 61.86 -28.49
C GLU A 302 6.86 62.00 -29.85
N ALA A 303 6.86 60.93 -30.66
CA ALA A 303 7.39 60.93 -32.01
C ALA A 303 6.59 61.88 -32.93
N GLU A 304 5.26 61.83 -32.85
CA GLU A 304 4.36 62.66 -33.66
C GLU A 304 4.47 64.15 -33.30
N GLU A 305 4.54 64.49 -32.01
CA GLU A 305 4.76 65.87 -31.56
C GLU A 305 6.12 66.40 -32.05
N ARG A 306 7.17 65.57 -32.01
CA ARG A 306 8.47 65.92 -32.57
C ARG A 306 8.46 66.01 -34.09
N GLU A 307 7.63 65.27 -34.79
CA GLU A 307 7.46 65.45 -36.24
C GLU A 307 6.84 66.82 -36.55
N ARG A 308 5.76 67.19 -35.84
CA ARG A 308 5.09 68.49 -35.98
C ARG A 308 6.02 69.67 -35.70
N GLY A 309 6.87 69.56 -34.68
CA GLY A 309 7.88 70.59 -34.36
C GLY A 309 8.98 70.77 -35.42
N PHE A 310 9.28 69.72 -36.21
CA PHE A 310 10.33 69.71 -37.23
C PHE A 310 9.84 70.06 -38.65
N ALA A 311 8.54 69.99 -38.92
CA ALA A 311 7.96 70.40 -40.20
C ALA A 311 8.12 71.91 -40.50
N ASN A 312 8.50 72.71 -39.49
CA ASN A 312 8.69 74.16 -39.62
C ASN A 312 10.04 74.51 -40.26
N ARG A 313 10.03 74.83 -41.57
CA ARG A 313 11.06 75.49 -42.43
C ARG A 313 12.52 74.97 -42.41
N GLY A 314 12.99 74.25 -41.39
CA GLY A 314 14.41 73.91 -41.20
C GLY A 314 14.85 72.58 -41.78
N ARG A 315 13.90 71.73 -42.20
CA ARG A 315 14.15 70.34 -42.63
C ARG A 315 15.03 70.25 -43.89
N TRP A 316 14.90 71.21 -44.80
CA TRP A 316 15.57 71.22 -46.11
C TRP A 316 16.71 72.25 -46.19
N ASN A 317 17.17 72.82 -45.07
CA ASN A 317 18.19 73.88 -45.05
C ASN A 317 19.55 73.48 -45.67
N HIS A 318 19.80 72.17 -45.80
CA HIS A 318 21.01 71.61 -46.42
C HIS A 318 20.87 71.43 -47.95
N LEU A 319 19.65 71.52 -48.48
CA LEU A 319 19.34 71.43 -49.91
C LEU A 319 19.51 72.81 -50.56
N ARG A 320 20.75 73.14 -50.95
CA ARG A 320 21.11 74.50 -51.41
C ARG A 320 21.27 74.63 -52.92
N SER A 321 21.33 73.51 -53.65
CA SER A 321 21.52 73.50 -55.10
C SER A 321 20.72 72.39 -55.80
N MET A 322 20.52 72.53 -57.11
CA MET A 322 19.92 71.47 -57.94
C MET A 322 20.79 70.21 -58.03
N ALA A 323 22.11 70.34 -57.91
CA ALA A 323 23.01 69.20 -57.86
C ALA A 323 22.81 68.38 -56.58
N ASP A 324 22.65 69.05 -55.44
CA ASP A 324 22.32 68.40 -54.16
C ASP A 324 21.01 67.63 -54.24
N ALA A 325 19.97 68.22 -54.86
CA ALA A 325 18.68 67.57 -55.05
C ALA A 325 18.77 66.33 -55.95
N LYS A 326 19.50 66.42 -57.06
CA LYS A 326 19.72 65.27 -57.95
C LYS A 326 20.48 64.14 -57.26
N ASN A 327 21.54 64.48 -56.52
CA ASN A 327 22.35 63.50 -55.80
C ASN A 327 21.57 62.82 -54.67
N LEU A 328 20.77 63.58 -53.92
CA LEU A 328 19.92 63.04 -52.87
C LEU A 328 18.82 62.13 -53.43
N LEU A 329 18.18 62.53 -54.53
CA LEU A 329 17.16 61.71 -55.20
C LEU A 329 17.75 60.40 -55.75
N GLN A 330 18.94 60.46 -56.37
CA GLN A 330 19.64 59.27 -56.84
C GLN A 330 19.98 58.33 -55.68
N TYR A 331 20.43 58.87 -54.55
CA TYR A 331 20.71 58.08 -53.35
C TYR A 331 19.44 57.46 -52.77
N MET A 332 18.34 58.21 -52.67
CA MET A 332 17.04 57.68 -52.24
C MET A 332 16.57 56.54 -53.15
N PHE A 333 16.70 56.70 -54.47
CA PHE A 333 16.30 55.67 -55.41
C PHE A 333 17.15 54.41 -55.27
N ASN A 334 18.47 54.55 -55.17
CA ASN A 334 19.37 53.41 -54.95
C ASN A 334 19.07 52.70 -53.63
N SER A 335 18.93 53.45 -52.53
CA SER A 335 18.58 52.91 -51.20
C SER A 335 17.23 52.17 -51.22
N PHE A 336 16.24 52.69 -51.94
CA PHE A 336 14.94 52.03 -52.11
C PHE A 336 15.06 50.73 -52.92
N VAL A 337 15.81 50.74 -54.03
CA VAL A 337 16.03 49.54 -54.85
C VAL A 337 16.78 48.47 -54.05
N ASP A 338 17.86 48.84 -53.36
CA ASP A 338 18.63 47.94 -52.51
C ASP A 338 17.77 47.34 -51.39
N SER A 339 16.97 48.17 -50.71
CA SER A 339 16.04 47.71 -49.67
C SER A 339 14.98 46.74 -50.24
N ARG A 340 14.50 46.98 -51.45
CA ARG A 340 13.53 46.10 -52.12
C ARG A 340 14.17 44.77 -52.51
N CYS A 341 15.40 44.77 -53.01
CA CYS A 341 16.15 43.54 -53.31
C CYS A 341 16.37 42.72 -52.03
N GLN A 342 16.83 43.34 -50.95
CA GLN A 342 17.02 42.66 -49.67
C GLN A 342 15.71 42.12 -49.09
N SER A 343 14.60 42.85 -49.25
CA SER A 343 13.28 42.35 -48.84
C SER A 343 12.89 41.10 -49.62
N TRP A 344 13.14 41.08 -50.94
CA TRP A 344 12.87 39.91 -51.78
C TRP A 344 13.72 38.70 -51.41
N GLU A 345 15.00 38.91 -51.09
CA GLU A 345 15.89 37.85 -50.60
C GLU A 345 15.36 37.25 -49.29
N LYS A 346 15.00 38.10 -48.32
CA LYS A 346 14.40 37.64 -47.06
C LYS A 346 13.06 36.94 -47.25
N ASP A 347 12.22 37.40 -48.16
CA ASP A 347 10.95 36.73 -48.48
C ASP A 347 11.18 35.35 -49.08
N LEU A 348 12.26 35.16 -49.85
CA LEU A 348 12.65 33.86 -50.38
C LEU A 348 13.18 32.94 -49.27
N GLU A 349 14.05 33.44 -48.39
CA GLU A 349 14.54 32.70 -47.22
C GLU A 349 13.39 32.28 -46.30
N ILE A 350 12.43 33.16 -46.04
CA ILE A 350 11.23 32.84 -45.24
C ILE A 350 10.45 31.72 -45.90
N LYS A 351 10.21 31.78 -47.22
CA LYS A 351 9.51 30.70 -47.95
C LYS A 351 10.25 29.38 -47.87
N GLU A 352 11.58 29.38 -48.02
CA GLU A 352 12.39 28.18 -47.87
C GLU A 352 12.29 27.60 -46.45
N MET A 353 12.42 28.43 -45.42
CA MET A 353 12.29 28.00 -44.03
C MET A 353 10.87 27.51 -43.70
N GLU A 354 9.83 28.10 -44.30
CA GLU A 354 8.46 27.61 -44.20
C GLU A 354 8.27 26.24 -44.85
N GLU A 355 8.90 26.00 -45.99
CA GLU A 355 8.88 24.70 -46.67
C GLU A 355 9.60 23.63 -45.84
N GLN A 356 10.78 23.94 -45.30
CA GLN A 356 11.50 23.06 -44.38
C GLN A 356 10.67 22.74 -43.13
N LEU A 357 9.97 23.73 -42.56
CA LEU A 357 9.05 23.51 -41.44
C LEU A 357 7.87 22.60 -41.83
N LYS A 358 7.27 22.80 -43.01
CA LYS A 358 6.17 21.96 -43.51
C LYS A 358 6.63 20.51 -43.68
N GLU A 359 7.84 20.29 -44.19
CA GLU A 359 8.42 18.95 -44.32
C GLU A 359 8.63 18.29 -42.95
N LEU A 360 9.26 18.99 -42.00
CA LEU A 360 9.46 18.48 -40.64
C LEU A 360 8.15 18.15 -39.92
N VAL A 361 7.12 18.99 -40.10
CA VAL A 361 5.77 18.72 -39.58
C VAL A 361 5.15 17.49 -40.24
N GLY A 362 5.37 17.30 -41.55
CA GLY A 362 4.97 16.09 -42.28
C GLY A 362 5.62 14.83 -41.73
N LEU A 363 6.95 14.85 -41.54
CA LEU A 363 7.72 13.75 -40.96
C LEU A 363 7.29 13.45 -39.51
N LEU A 364 7.02 14.48 -38.70
CA LEU A 364 6.51 14.31 -37.35
C LEU A 364 5.15 13.61 -37.35
N ARG A 365 4.22 14.03 -38.21
CA ARG A 365 2.90 13.38 -38.35
C ARG A 365 3.03 11.92 -38.79
N GLN A 366 3.94 11.63 -39.73
CA GLN A 366 4.20 10.26 -40.17
C GLN A 366 4.78 9.41 -39.03
N SER A 367 5.71 9.94 -38.25
CA SER A 367 6.26 9.29 -37.05
C SER A 367 5.18 9.04 -36.00
N GLU A 368 4.30 10.01 -35.73
CA GLU A 368 3.17 9.84 -34.82
C GLU A 368 2.19 8.77 -35.29
N PHE A 369 1.95 8.68 -36.60
CA PHE A 369 1.11 7.64 -37.19
C PHE A 369 1.74 6.25 -36.98
N ARG A 370 3.02 6.07 -37.33
CA ARG A 370 3.75 4.82 -37.09
C ARG A 370 3.77 4.43 -35.61
N ARG A 371 3.93 5.40 -34.70
CA ARG A 371 3.88 5.17 -33.25
C ARG A 371 2.51 4.67 -32.81
N LYS A 372 1.42 5.25 -33.33
CA LYS A 372 0.04 4.79 -33.05
C LYS A 372 -0.23 3.40 -33.61
N GLU A 373 0.31 3.07 -34.77
CA GLU A 373 0.22 1.72 -35.34
C GLU A 373 0.98 0.71 -34.48
N ALA A 374 2.21 1.00 -34.09
CA ALA A 374 2.98 0.16 -33.17
C ALA A 374 2.27 -0.02 -31.80
N GLU A 375 1.62 1.04 -31.28
CA GLU A 375 0.79 0.94 -30.07
C GLU A 375 -0.42 0.01 -30.25
N LYS A 376 -1.06 0.05 -31.43
CA LYS A 376 -2.17 -0.86 -31.76
C LYS A 376 -1.69 -2.31 -31.91
N GLU A 377 -0.59 -2.54 -32.62
CA GLU A 377 0.00 -3.88 -32.76
C GLU A 377 0.40 -4.46 -31.41
N LEU A 378 1.00 -3.65 -30.54
CA LEU A 378 1.37 -4.05 -29.19
C LEU A 378 0.13 -4.32 -28.32
N ALA A 379 -0.96 -3.57 -28.50
CA ALA A 379 -2.25 -3.85 -27.85
C ALA A 379 -2.89 -5.16 -28.33
N VAL A 380 -2.83 -5.44 -29.65
CA VAL A 380 -3.30 -6.71 -30.24
C VAL A 380 -2.47 -7.89 -29.73
N ALA A 381 -1.14 -7.76 -29.68
CA ALA A 381 -0.25 -8.79 -29.14
C ALA A 381 -0.54 -9.09 -27.66
N ILE A 382 -0.83 -8.05 -26.85
CA ILE A 382 -1.25 -8.22 -25.45
C ILE A 382 -2.61 -8.91 -25.35
N ALA A 383 -3.58 -8.58 -26.22
CA ALA A 383 -4.90 -9.21 -26.24
C ALA A 383 -4.80 -10.70 -26.60
N LEU A 384 -4.00 -11.06 -27.61
CA LEU A 384 -3.73 -12.44 -28.01
C LEU A 384 -2.99 -13.25 -26.93
N ALA A 385 -2.03 -12.63 -26.24
CA ALA A 385 -1.36 -13.26 -25.10
C ALA A 385 -2.31 -13.48 -23.90
N SER A 386 -3.30 -12.61 -23.72
CA SER A 386 -4.29 -12.72 -22.65
C SER A 386 -5.35 -13.80 -22.94
N SER A 387 -5.75 -13.99 -24.21
CA SER A 387 -6.67 -15.06 -24.60
C SER A 387 -6.02 -16.45 -24.60
N ALA A 388 -4.72 -16.55 -24.88
CA ALA A 388 -3.98 -17.82 -24.77
C ALA A 388 -3.87 -18.35 -23.33
N SER A 389 -3.97 -17.47 -22.31
CA SER A 389 -3.96 -17.88 -20.89
C SER A 389 -5.33 -18.30 -20.34
N GLY A 390 -6.42 -18.12 -21.10
CA GLY A 390 -7.79 -18.41 -20.66
C GLY A 390 -8.28 -19.84 -20.95
N ASN A 391 -7.51 -20.65 -21.69
CA ASN A 391 -8.01 -21.91 -22.26
C ASN A 391 -7.48 -23.19 -21.58
N SER A 392 -7.12 -23.13 -20.30
CA SER A 392 -6.72 -24.30 -19.51
C SER A 392 -7.75 -24.61 -18.42
N GLN A 393 -8.98 -24.96 -18.82
CA GLN A 393 -9.96 -25.56 -17.92
C GLN A 393 -11.06 -26.32 -18.71
N SER A 394 -10.78 -27.58 -19.09
CA SER A 394 -11.68 -28.73 -18.90
C SER A 394 -11.16 -29.97 -19.64
N HIS A 395 -10.94 -31.07 -18.93
CA HIS A 395 -11.55 -32.40 -19.19
C HIS A 395 -10.89 -33.46 -18.27
N ASN A 396 -11.74 -34.13 -17.50
CA ASN A 396 -11.41 -35.24 -16.60
C ASN A 396 -11.28 -36.58 -17.36
N SER A 397 -10.37 -37.45 -16.87
CA SER A 397 -10.63 -38.84 -16.43
C SER A 397 -9.80 -39.99 -17.05
N LEU A 398 -9.35 -40.87 -16.13
CA LEU A 398 -9.08 -42.33 -16.18
C LEU A 398 -7.64 -42.92 -16.44
N LYS A 399 -7.13 -43.59 -15.36
CA LYS A 399 -6.36 -44.87 -15.18
C LYS A 399 -5.69 -45.53 -16.43
N HIS A 400 -4.49 -46.13 -16.44
CA HIS A 400 -3.82 -47.10 -15.52
C HIS A 400 -2.38 -47.45 -16.01
N LEU A 401 -1.45 -47.80 -15.09
CA LEU A 401 -0.20 -48.64 -15.15
C LEU A 401 0.78 -48.66 -16.35
N ALA A 402 2.08 -48.42 -16.09
CA ALA A 402 3.15 -49.44 -15.90
C ALA A 402 4.57 -48.80 -15.76
N ASP A 403 5.47 -49.51 -15.07
CA ASP A 403 6.91 -49.26 -14.76
C ASP A 403 7.74 -48.71 -15.95
N ASP A 404 8.88 -48.00 -15.82
CA ASP A 404 10.11 -48.39 -15.14
C ASP A 404 11.20 -47.27 -15.28
N MET A 405 12.08 -47.21 -14.30
CA MET A 405 13.46 -46.65 -14.23
C MET A 405 14.00 -45.64 -15.27
N SER A 406 14.37 -44.43 -14.80
CA SER A 406 15.71 -43.78 -14.92
C SER A 406 15.68 -42.23 -14.79
N GLY A 407 16.80 -41.66 -14.31
CA GLY A 407 16.94 -40.31 -13.71
C GLY A 407 16.83 -39.07 -14.62
N PRO A 408 17.10 -37.86 -14.07
CA PRO A 408 16.48 -36.62 -14.51
C PRO A 408 17.27 -35.89 -15.60
N LEU A 409 16.57 -35.41 -16.63
CA LEU A 409 17.11 -34.42 -17.57
C LEU A 409 16.13 -33.25 -17.72
N SER A 410 16.64 -32.07 -17.39
CA SER A 410 15.99 -30.76 -17.56
C SER A 410 15.62 -30.48 -19.02
N PRO A 411 14.53 -29.74 -19.31
CA PRO A 411 14.41 -29.06 -20.58
C PRO A 411 15.04 -27.66 -20.49
N ASN A 412 15.84 -27.38 -21.51
CA ASN A 412 16.62 -26.18 -21.75
C ASN A 412 15.85 -24.86 -21.53
N SER A 413 16.57 -23.91 -20.92
CA SER A 413 16.19 -22.51 -20.85
C SER A 413 16.34 -21.86 -22.23
N ILE A 414 15.27 -21.25 -22.75
CA ILE A 414 15.34 -20.32 -23.89
C ILE A 414 15.78 -18.94 -23.34
N PRO A 415 16.71 -18.22 -23.99
CA PRO A 415 17.25 -16.96 -23.46
C PRO A 415 16.20 -15.83 -23.54
N ALA A 416 16.04 -15.11 -22.43
CA ALA A 416 15.27 -13.86 -22.40
C ALA A 416 15.93 -12.79 -23.29
N PRO A 417 15.18 -12.11 -24.20
CA PRO A 417 15.74 -10.98 -24.92
C PRO A 417 15.90 -9.79 -23.97
N LYS A 418 17.15 -9.32 -23.86
CA LYS A 418 17.57 -8.14 -23.11
C LYS A 418 16.77 -6.93 -23.60
N GLN A 419 16.03 -6.28 -22.70
CA GLN A 419 15.41 -4.98 -22.98
C GLN A 419 16.51 -3.95 -23.29
N LEU A 420 16.53 -3.46 -24.52
CA LEU A 420 17.25 -2.25 -24.90
C LEU A 420 16.66 -1.06 -24.13
N LYS A 421 17.47 -0.48 -23.26
CA LYS A 421 17.21 0.83 -22.65
C LYS A 421 17.45 1.90 -23.72
N TYR A 422 16.37 2.42 -24.31
CA TYR A 422 16.47 3.67 -25.05
C TYR A 422 16.37 4.84 -24.07
N THR A 423 17.52 5.47 -23.81
CA THR A 423 17.61 6.79 -23.18
C THR A 423 17.53 7.83 -24.30
N ALA A 424 16.50 8.66 -24.31
CA ALA A 424 16.44 9.82 -25.19
C ALA A 424 17.40 10.91 -24.66
N GLY A 425 18.64 10.87 -25.14
CA GLY A 425 19.60 11.97 -24.99
C GLY A 425 19.41 12.94 -26.16
N ILE A 426 18.94 14.15 -25.87
CA ILE A 426 19.02 15.28 -26.79
C ILE A 426 20.49 15.74 -26.76
N ALA A 427 21.27 15.32 -27.76
CA ALA A 427 22.57 15.91 -28.04
C ALA A 427 22.35 17.02 -29.08
N ASN A 428 22.36 18.28 -28.63
CA ASN A 428 22.53 19.43 -29.52
C ASN A 428 23.99 19.44 -30.00
N GLY A 429 24.23 18.96 -31.21
CA GLY A 429 25.48 19.19 -31.93
C GLY A 429 25.47 20.61 -32.49
N LEU A 430 26.31 21.47 -31.93
CA LEU A 430 26.57 22.82 -32.42
C LEU A 430 27.58 22.69 -33.58
N VAL A 431 27.10 22.82 -34.81
CA VAL A 431 27.94 22.98 -35.99
C VAL A 431 28.59 24.36 -35.88
N ARG A 432 29.91 24.40 -35.69
CA ARG A 432 30.70 25.62 -35.82
C ARG A 432 31.75 25.39 -36.90
N GLU A 433 31.69 26.25 -37.89
CA GLU A 433 32.54 26.32 -39.07
C GLU A 433 34.03 26.40 -38.72
N SER A 434 34.82 25.82 -39.62
CA SER A 434 36.27 25.79 -39.64
C SER A 434 36.87 27.16 -39.90
N ALA A 435 37.86 27.56 -39.09
CA ALA A 435 38.95 28.44 -39.51
C ALA A 435 40.22 28.08 -38.71
N ALA A 436 41.33 28.10 -39.42
CA ALA A 436 42.60 27.48 -39.07
C ALA A 436 43.51 28.32 -38.14
N PHE A 437 44.56 27.64 -37.68
CA PHE A 437 45.90 28.09 -37.26
C PHE A 437 46.29 28.16 -35.77
N LEU A 438 47.43 27.48 -35.55
CA LEU A 438 48.55 27.69 -34.62
C LEU A 438 48.59 26.99 -33.25
N ASP A 439 49.30 25.86 -33.32
CA ASP A 439 50.17 25.19 -32.34
C ASP A 439 50.75 26.06 -31.21
N GLN A 440 50.60 25.62 -29.96
CA GLN A 440 51.69 25.67 -28.99
C GLN A 440 51.54 24.64 -27.84
N LYS A 441 52.38 23.59 -27.92
CA LYS A 441 53.04 22.80 -26.85
C LYS A 441 52.57 22.98 -25.39
N ARG A 442 52.21 21.86 -24.72
CA ARG A 442 52.87 21.34 -23.48
C ARG A 442 52.27 20.01 -22.94
N LYS A 443 53.10 18.96 -23.02
CA LYS A 443 53.39 17.82 -22.10
C LYS A 443 52.29 17.16 -21.22
N MET A 444 52.06 15.87 -21.52
CA MET A 444 51.94 14.64 -20.67
C MET A 444 52.32 14.78 -19.16
N VAL A 445 51.73 14.11 -18.14
CA VAL A 445 51.20 12.74 -17.90
C VAL A 445 50.36 12.71 -16.58
N PRO A 446 49.54 11.67 -16.28
CA PRO A 446 48.45 11.70 -15.30
C PRO A 446 48.82 11.11 -13.92
N VAL A 447 48.24 11.64 -12.84
CA VAL A 447 48.37 11.05 -11.49
C VAL A 447 47.07 11.18 -10.70
N GLY A 448 46.51 10.02 -10.33
CA GLY A 448 46.17 9.68 -8.95
C GLY A 448 44.98 10.40 -8.32
N LEU A 449 43.83 9.71 -8.34
CA LEU A 449 42.68 9.97 -7.48
C LEU A 449 43.08 9.80 -6.00
N ARG A 450 43.30 10.91 -5.28
CA ARG A 450 43.34 10.91 -3.79
C ARG A 450 42.02 11.43 -3.25
N LYS A 451 41.33 10.53 -2.54
CA LYS A 451 40.11 10.78 -1.78
C LYS A 451 40.52 11.10 -0.34
N ALA A 452 40.35 12.34 0.09
CA ALA A 452 40.38 12.71 1.50
C ALA A 452 38.95 12.73 2.04
N ALA A 453 38.75 12.03 3.15
CA ALA A 453 37.49 11.92 3.87
C ALA A 453 37.43 12.96 4.98
N THR A 454 36.26 13.57 5.16
CA THR A 454 35.81 14.14 6.44
C THR A 454 34.50 13.46 6.79
N GLY A 455 34.44 12.90 8.00
CA GLY A 455 33.37 12.03 8.49
C GLY A 455 32.01 12.71 8.66
N GLY A 456 30.94 12.00 8.97
CA GLY A 456 30.79 10.57 9.22
C GLY A 456 29.30 10.24 9.30
N HIS A 457 28.94 9.01 8.93
CA HIS A 457 27.80 8.24 9.43
C HIS A 457 27.97 6.81 8.91
N SER A 458 27.93 5.83 9.82
CA SER A 458 28.39 4.45 9.62
C SER A 458 27.44 3.63 8.70
N PRO A 459 27.90 3.03 7.58
CA PRO A 459 27.06 2.22 6.70
C PRO A 459 27.02 0.73 7.15
N GLY A 460 26.99 0.48 8.46
CA GLY A 460 27.17 -0.86 9.03
C GLY A 460 25.91 -1.52 9.63
N LYS A 461 24.75 -0.86 9.57
CA LYS A 461 23.52 -1.34 10.23
C LYS A 461 22.54 -2.05 9.28
N LEU A 462 22.54 -1.70 7.98
CA LEU A 462 21.59 -2.26 7.02
C LEU A 462 21.91 -3.73 6.62
N TRP A 463 23.19 -4.09 6.58
CA TRP A 463 23.64 -5.42 6.16
C TRP A 463 23.41 -6.52 7.22
N ARG A 464 23.34 -6.15 8.51
CA ARG A 464 23.01 -7.09 9.60
C ARG A 464 21.54 -7.52 9.60
N TRP A 465 20.63 -6.60 9.25
CA TRP A 465 19.20 -6.89 9.14
C TRP A 465 18.89 -7.85 7.98
N LYS A 466 19.62 -7.76 6.87
CA LYS A 466 19.36 -8.61 5.70
C LYS A 466 19.75 -10.08 5.92
N ARG A 467 20.81 -10.35 6.70
CA ARG A 467 21.16 -11.72 7.15
C ARG A 467 20.22 -12.24 8.22
N SER A 468 19.88 -11.40 9.21
CA SER A 468 18.91 -11.74 10.26
C SER A 468 17.54 -12.15 9.68
N HIS A 469 17.04 -11.41 8.69
CA HIS A 469 15.75 -11.70 8.07
C HIS A 469 15.75 -12.98 7.22
N HIS A 470 16.84 -13.29 6.52
CA HIS A 470 16.95 -14.56 5.78
C HIS A 470 17.13 -15.76 6.70
N GLN A 471 17.86 -15.60 7.80
CA GLN A 471 18.01 -16.63 8.82
C GLN A 471 16.71 -16.83 9.61
N TRP A 472 15.95 -15.77 9.86
CA TRP A 472 14.60 -15.83 10.41
C TRP A 472 13.63 -16.51 9.45
N LEU A 473 13.66 -16.22 8.15
CA LEU A 473 12.80 -16.88 7.15
C LEU A 473 13.12 -18.37 7.01
N LEU A 474 14.39 -18.77 7.06
CA LEU A 474 14.80 -20.18 7.01
C LEU A 474 14.39 -20.93 8.29
N GLN A 475 14.60 -20.34 9.46
CA GLN A 475 14.13 -20.87 10.74
C GLN A 475 12.60 -20.94 10.80
N PHE A 476 11.90 -19.91 10.30
CA PHE A 476 10.44 -19.84 10.29
C PHE A 476 9.84 -20.86 9.32
N LYS A 477 10.42 -21.05 8.14
CA LYS A 477 10.01 -22.13 7.20
C LYS A 477 10.26 -23.52 7.78
N TRP A 478 11.40 -23.76 8.43
CA TRP A 478 11.72 -25.06 9.02
C TRP A 478 10.88 -25.37 10.27
N LYS A 479 10.56 -24.37 11.10
CA LYS A 479 9.77 -24.53 12.33
C LYS A 479 8.31 -24.91 12.08
N TRP A 480 7.76 -24.60 10.91
CA TRP A 480 6.36 -24.87 10.58
C TRP A 480 6.12 -26.17 9.79
N GLN A 481 7.18 -26.92 9.45
CA GLN A 481 7.03 -28.19 8.74
C GLN A 481 6.68 -29.39 9.65
N LYS A 482 6.80 -29.27 10.98
CA LYS A 482 6.42 -30.33 11.96
C LYS A 482 5.83 -29.73 13.25
N PRO A 483 4.52 -29.39 13.26
CA PRO A 483 3.88 -28.68 14.38
C PRO A 483 3.94 -29.38 15.74
N TRP A 484 4.10 -30.71 15.78
CA TRP A 484 4.17 -31.49 17.03
C TRP A 484 5.49 -31.37 17.79
N ARG A 485 6.55 -30.81 17.19
CA ARG A 485 7.83 -30.56 17.88
C ARG A 485 7.93 -29.18 18.54
N LEU A 486 6.93 -28.31 18.37
CA LEU A 486 6.90 -27.00 19.03
C LEU A 486 6.79 -27.11 20.56
N SER A 487 6.05 -28.10 21.06
CA SER A 487 5.84 -28.30 22.49
C SER A 487 7.12 -28.67 23.24
N GLU A 488 8.01 -29.47 22.62
CA GLU A 488 9.33 -29.82 23.19
C GLU A 488 10.30 -28.63 23.16
N LEU A 489 10.23 -27.79 22.12
CA LEU A 489 11.14 -26.67 21.95
C LEU A 489 10.79 -25.48 22.87
N ILE A 490 9.49 -25.23 23.11
CA ILE A 490 9.02 -24.22 24.07
C ILE A 490 9.47 -24.58 25.49
N ARG A 491 9.41 -25.88 25.83
CA ARG A 491 9.89 -26.40 27.13
C ARG A 491 11.39 -26.14 27.34
N HIS A 492 12.21 -26.32 26.30
CA HIS A 492 13.65 -26.05 26.36
C HIS A 492 14.00 -24.56 26.34
N SER A 493 13.25 -23.71 25.64
CA SER A 493 13.48 -22.26 25.68
C SER A 493 13.15 -21.67 27.06
N ASP A 494 12.10 -22.17 27.71
CA ASP A 494 11.72 -21.74 29.07
C ASP A 494 12.74 -22.23 30.12
N GLU A 495 13.29 -23.45 29.97
CA GLU A 495 14.41 -23.95 30.79
C GLU A 495 15.67 -23.07 30.63
N THR A 496 15.99 -22.61 29.42
CA THR A 496 17.15 -21.71 29.19
C THR A 496 16.95 -20.30 29.72
N MET A 497 15.74 -19.74 29.66
CA MET A 497 15.44 -18.42 30.25
C MET A 497 15.50 -18.47 31.78
N MET A 498 14.98 -19.52 32.41
CA MET A 498 15.05 -19.68 33.87
C MET A 498 16.48 -19.86 34.38
N ARG A 499 17.36 -20.55 33.63
CA ARG A 499 18.78 -20.72 34.01
C ARG A 499 19.61 -19.44 33.86
N SER A 500 19.21 -18.52 32.97
CA SER A 500 19.88 -17.23 32.80
C SER A 500 19.57 -16.20 33.90
N LYS A 501 18.44 -16.36 34.61
CA LYS A 501 17.99 -15.43 35.66
C LYS A 501 18.65 -15.67 37.03
N ASN A 502 19.17 -16.87 37.28
CA ASN A 502 19.85 -17.20 38.55
C ASN A 502 21.35 -16.84 38.59
N ARG A 503 21.94 -16.38 37.48
CA ARG A 503 23.38 -16.06 37.43
C ARG A 503 23.72 -14.58 37.64
N SER A 504 22.71 -13.71 37.77
CA SER A 504 22.90 -12.25 37.94
C SER A 504 22.78 -11.76 39.39
N LEU A 505 22.66 -12.65 40.38
CA LEU A 505 22.51 -12.31 41.81
C LEU A 505 23.68 -12.79 42.70
N ALA A 506 24.81 -13.15 42.10
CA ALA A 506 26.04 -13.43 42.83
C ALA A 506 27.17 -12.62 42.20
N ASN A 507 27.37 -11.40 42.70
CA ASN A 507 28.61 -10.61 42.74
C ASN A 507 28.30 -9.11 42.77
N LEU A 508 28.11 -8.56 43.97
CA LEU A 508 28.32 -7.14 44.27
C LEU A 508 29.09 -7.05 45.59
N PRO A 509 30.31 -6.49 45.62
CA PRO A 509 30.99 -6.15 46.86
C PRO A 509 30.49 -4.82 47.43
N GLU A 510 30.35 -4.86 48.74
CA GLU A 510 30.16 -3.79 49.72
C GLU A 510 31.17 -2.65 49.57
N VAL A 511 30.69 -1.40 49.51
CA VAL A 511 31.51 -0.19 49.78
C VAL A 511 30.67 0.81 50.58
N MET A 512 31.05 0.97 51.85
CA MET A 512 30.66 2.05 52.75
C MET A 512 31.05 3.42 52.20
N TYR A 513 30.30 4.47 52.50
CA TYR A 513 30.88 5.74 52.98
C TYR A 513 29.85 6.56 53.78
N HIS A 514 30.32 7.05 54.93
CA HIS A 514 29.69 7.94 55.90
C HIS A 514 29.83 9.42 55.53
N ARG A 515 28.94 10.25 56.13
CA ARG A 515 28.97 11.71 56.39
C ARG A 515 28.94 12.61 55.14
N HIS A 516 28.18 13.72 55.13
CA HIS A 516 27.78 14.66 56.18
C HIS A 516 26.30 15.02 56.14
#